data_AF-Q6LGV9-F1
#
_entry.id   AF-Q6LGV9-F1
#
_cell.length_a   1.000
_cell.length_b   1.000
_cell.length_c   1.000
_cell.angle_alpha   90.00
_cell.angle_beta   90.00
_cell.angle_gamma   90.00
#
_symmetry.space_group_name_H-M   'P 1'
#
loop_
_entity.id
_entity.type
_entity.pdbx_description
1 polymer ?
#
loop_
_entity_poly.entity_id
_entity_poly.type
_entity_poly.pdbx_seq_one_letter_code
_entity_poly.pdbx_strand_id
1 'polypeptide(L)'
;MMVGAVLLAMCGGGYALLRPQSLPESPPSPLDPYLAYRTSVSQALSAKEILQNTVALGAYGLLLPTGWPLDTISLQGDNLTLTANRSPLGTQAVIKQWLQQQNALTPFSTVTIDTLTIRIPLSATLSAWRDTIMPVGQSTTRLFDAQTTLGWTVRDVIHTDHRVSTSIQWSLTKTAMLTDIATLINTVAMQPISISSLTLTPTQPLGRYATELSLAFTGENP
;
A
#
# COMPACT_ATOMS: atom_id res chain seq x y z
N MET A 1 39.70 -52.85 -76.83
CA MET A 1 39.85 -52.56 -75.39
C MET A 1 38.82 -51.51 -75.03
N MET A 2 37.95 -51.80 -74.06
CA MET A 2 37.12 -50.90 -73.22
C MET A 2 36.55 -49.60 -73.82
N VAL A 3 35.23 -49.48 -74.02
CA VAL A 3 34.18 -49.10 -73.01
C VAL A 3 34.09 -47.58 -72.80
N GLY A 4 32.86 -47.04 -72.87
CA GLY A 4 32.50 -45.76 -72.24
C GLY A 4 31.51 -44.92 -73.07
N ALA A 5 30.25 -45.34 -73.20
CA ALA A 5 29.12 -44.89 -72.37
C ALA A 5 28.67 -43.44 -72.63
N VAL A 6 27.65 -43.30 -73.49
CA VAL A 6 26.76 -42.14 -73.59
C VAL A 6 25.36 -42.64 -73.23
N LEU A 7 24.77 -42.16 -72.13
CA LEU A 7 23.35 -41.78 -72.00
C LEU A 7 22.91 -41.53 -70.54
N LEU A 8 21.92 -40.64 -70.46
CA LEU A 8 20.98 -40.34 -69.36
C LEU A 8 21.46 -39.29 -68.34
N ALA A 9 21.14 -38.00 -68.55
CA ALA A 9 19.84 -37.32 -68.58
C ALA A 9 19.24 -37.07 -67.19
N MET A 10 19.27 -35.79 -66.82
CA MET A 10 18.27 -35.01 -66.10
C MET A 10 17.40 -35.75 -65.06
N CYS A 11 17.69 -35.53 -63.78
CA CYS A 11 16.70 -35.29 -62.72
C CYS A 11 17.45 -34.87 -61.45
N GLY A 12 17.76 -33.59 -61.31
CA GLY A 12 18.51 -33.10 -60.15
C GLY A 12 18.53 -31.58 -60.00
N GLY A 13 17.47 -30.90 -60.42
CA GLY A 13 17.32 -29.45 -60.23
C GLY A 13 15.98 -29.18 -59.59
N GLY A 14 15.96 -28.87 -58.29
CA GLY A 14 14.69 -28.48 -57.64
C GLY A 14 14.70 -28.28 -56.13
N TYR A 15 15.70 -28.75 -55.39
CA TYR A 15 15.64 -28.70 -53.91
C TYR A 15 16.62 -27.75 -53.23
N ALA A 16 17.43 -26.99 -53.99
CA ALA A 16 18.44 -26.10 -53.40
C ALA A 16 17.97 -24.63 -53.20
N LEU A 17 16.74 -24.26 -53.59
CA LEU A 17 16.28 -22.86 -53.57
C LEU A 17 15.22 -22.51 -52.52
N LEU A 18 14.86 -23.44 -51.64
CA LEU A 18 13.98 -23.15 -50.50
C LEU A 18 14.73 -23.34 -49.19
N ARG A 19 15.80 -22.56 -48.99
CA ARG A 19 16.18 -22.22 -47.62
C ARG A 19 15.11 -21.25 -47.13
N PRO A 20 14.32 -21.57 -46.09
CA PRO A 20 13.47 -20.56 -45.46
C PRO A 20 14.42 -19.44 -45.02
N GLN A 21 14.25 -18.23 -45.58
CA GLN A 21 14.78 -17.05 -44.91
C GLN A 21 14.17 -17.07 -43.51
N SER A 22 15.02 -17.16 -42.48
CA SER A 22 14.58 -16.83 -41.13
C SER A 22 13.95 -15.44 -41.22
N LEU A 23 12.65 -15.36 -40.92
CA LEU A 23 11.94 -14.09 -40.78
C LEU A 23 12.82 -13.17 -39.93
N PRO A 24 13.00 -11.89 -40.31
CA PRO A 24 13.72 -10.95 -39.47
C PRO A 24 13.13 -11.03 -38.07
N GLU A 25 14.00 -11.25 -37.08
CA GLU A 25 13.61 -11.30 -35.69
C GLU A 25 12.77 -10.04 -35.40
N SER A 26 11.51 -10.23 -35.01
CA SER A 26 10.61 -9.12 -34.72
C SER A 26 11.34 -8.19 -33.75
N PRO A 27 11.43 -6.88 -34.05
CA PRO A 27 12.11 -5.95 -33.17
C PRO A 27 11.53 -6.11 -31.76
N PRO A 28 12.36 -6.15 -30.70
CA PRO A 28 11.88 -6.36 -29.36
C PRO A 28 10.78 -5.35 -29.06
N SER A 29 9.62 -5.84 -28.61
CA SER A 29 8.49 -4.98 -28.23
C SER A 29 9.00 -3.86 -27.33
N PRO A 30 8.64 -2.59 -27.58
CA PRO A 30 9.13 -1.49 -26.77
C PRO A 30 8.77 -1.75 -25.30
N LEU A 31 9.79 -1.90 -24.45
CA LEU A 31 9.62 -2.06 -23.02
C LEU A 31 8.99 -0.78 -22.49
N ASP A 32 7.77 -0.86 -21.96
CA ASP A 32 7.09 0.28 -21.35
C ASP A 32 7.95 0.79 -20.18
N PRO A 33 8.56 1.98 -20.30
CA PRO A 33 9.48 2.48 -19.28
C PRO A 33 8.76 2.76 -17.95
N TYR A 34 7.44 3.00 -17.99
CA TYR A 34 6.61 3.28 -16.82
C TYR A 34 5.96 2.04 -16.22
N LEU A 35 6.19 0.83 -16.76
CA LEU A 35 5.56 -0.39 -16.26
C LEU A 35 5.81 -0.62 -14.76
N ALA A 36 7.05 -0.38 -14.31
CA ALA A 36 7.44 -0.51 -12.91
C ALA A 36 6.69 0.51 -12.03
N TYR A 37 6.61 1.77 -12.47
CA TYR A 37 5.84 2.82 -11.81
C TYR A 37 4.36 2.43 -11.68
N ARG A 38 3.73 2.09 -12.80
CA ARG A 38 2.32 1.70 -12.88
C ARG A 38 2.00 0.55 -11.94
N THR A 39 2.86 -0.46 -11.91
CA THR A 39 2.68 -1.64 -11.06
C THR A 39 2.78 -1.29 -9.58
N SER A 40 3.85 -0.57 -9.20
CA SER A 40 4.08 -0.17 -7.81
C SER A 40 2.95 0.70 -7.26
N VAL A 41 2.55 1.73 -8.00
CA VAL A 41 1.47 2.63 -7.59
C VAL A 41 0.11 1.90 -7.56
N SER A 42 -0.19 1.05 -8.54
CA SER A 42 -1.48 0.34 -8.58
C SER A 42 -1.69 -0.65 -7.44
N GLN A 43 -0.61 -1.16 -6.84
CA GLN A 43 -0.66 -2.13 -5.75
C GLN A 43 -0.51 -1.47 -4.38
N ALA A 44 0.01 -0.25 -4.32
CA ALA A 44 0.24 0.44 -3.06
C ALA A 44 -1.09 0.88 -2.40
N LEU A 45 -1.25 0.58 -1.11
CA LEU A 45 -2.43 0.97 -0.34
C LEU A 45 -2.52 2.48 -0.17
N SER A 46 -3.72 3.04 -0.35
CA SER A 46 -3.96 4.48 -0.26
C SER A 46 -3.82 4.98 1.18
N ALA A 47 -2.91 5.93 1.41
CA ALA A 47 -2.76 6.57 2.72
C ALA A 47 -4.07 7.20 3.19
N LYS A 48 -4.81 7.83 2.28
CA LYS A 48 -6.10 8.48 2.56
C LYS A 48 -7.10 7.49 3.16
N GLU A 49 -7.30 6.34 2.52
CA GLU A 49 -8.26 5.33 3.00
C GLU A 49 -7.83 4.75 4.35
N ILE A 50 -6.54 4.43 4.50
CA ILE A 50 -6.00 3.89 5.75
C ILE A 50 -6.23 4.88 6.90
N LEU A 51 -5.94 6.16 6.70
CA LEU A 51 -6.11 7.17 7.75
C LEU A 51 -7.60 7.40 8.07
N GLN A 52 -8.49 7.40 7.07
CA GLN A 52 -9.94 7.49 7.29
C GLN A 52 -10.47 6.32 8.13
N ASN A 53 -10.10 5.09 7.78
CA ASN A 53 -10.48 3.90 8.54
C ASN A 53 -9.84 3.91 9.93
N THR A 54 -8.61 4.42 10.07
CA THR A 54 -7.94 4.58 11.37
C THR A 54 -8.71 5.51 12.30
N VAL A 55 -9.18 6.65 11.80
CA VAL A 55 -10.00 7.59 12.59
C VAL A 55 -11.31 6.95 13.02
N ALA A 56 -11.99 6.24 12.10
CA ALA A 56 -13.24 5.55 12.41
C ALA A 56 -13.04 4.43 13.45
N LEU A 57 -12.02 3.59 13.26
CA LEU A 57 -11.71 2.49 14.16
C LEU A 57 -11.23 3.00 15.53
N GLY A 58 -10.48 4.10 15.55
CA GLY A 58 -10.11 4.83 16.76
C GLY A 58 -11.33 5.32 17.55
N ALA A 59 -12.35 5.84 16.86
CA ALA A 59 -13.58 6.26 17.51
C ALA A 59 -14.31 5.08 18.18
N TYR A 60 -14.39 3.92 17.51
CA TYR A 60 -14.89 2.70 18.13
C TYR A 60 -14.05 2.26 19.33
N GLY A 61 -12.72 2.37 19.22
CA GLY A 61 -11.80 2.10 20.31
C GLY A 61 -12.03 2.96 21.56
N LEU A 62 -12.40 4.23 21.39
CA LEU A 62 -12.77 5.13 22.50
C LEU A 62 -14.13 4.78 23.12
N LEU A 63 -15.02 4.16 22.36
CA LEU A 63 -16.35 3.73 22.79
C LEU A 63 -16.38 2.28 23.30
N LEU A 64 -15.23 1.64 23.44
CA LEU A 64 -15.15 0.32 24.03
C LEU A 64 -15.67 0.33 25.47
N PRO A 65 -16.39 -0.73 25.88
CA PRO A 65 -16.97 -0.78 27.21
C PRO A 65 -15.90 -0.85 28.30
N THR A 66 -16.27 -0.39 29.50
CA THR A 66 -15.39 -0.47 30.67
C THR A 66 -14.87 -1.89 30.88
N GLY A 67 -13.58 -1.98 31.15
CA GLY A 67 -12.88 -3.22 31.37
C GLY A 67 -12.37 -3.91 30.08
N TRP A 68 -12.55 -3.28 28.92
CA TRP A 68 -11.95 -3.67 27.64
C TRP A 68 -11.16 -2.50 27.04
N PRO A 69 -10.08 -2.04 27.69
CA PRO A 69 -9.25 -0.97 27.14
C PRO A 69 -8.70 -1.34 25.76
N LEU A 70 -8.71 -0.35 24.87
CA LEU A 70 -7.97 -0.39 23.62
C LEU A 70 -6.48 -0.64 23.91
N ASP A 71 -5.86 -1.52 23.14
CA ASP A 71 -4.45 -1.89 23.26
C ASP A 71 -3.63 -1.30 22.10
N THR A 72 -4.01 -1.59 20.85
CA THR A 72 -3.39 -0.98 19.68
C THR A 72 -4.33 -0.91 18.49
N ILE A 73 -4.05 0.02 17.58
CA ILE A 73 -4.56 0.00 16.21
C ILE A 73 -3.35 -0.06 15.29
N SER A 74 -3.26 -1.08 14.45
CA SER A 74 -2.10 -1.30 13.57
C SER A 74 -2.48 -1.78 12.19
N LEU A 75 -1.69 -1.40 11.19
CA LEU A 75 -1.75 -1.96 9.84
C LEU A 75 -0.96 -3.28 9.80
N GLN A 76 -1.62 -4.38 9.43
CA GLN A 76 -1.05 -5.72 9.34
C GLN A 76 -1.33 -6.31 7.96
N GLY A 77 -0.36 -6.21 7.06
CA GLY A 77 -0.59 -6.47 5.63
C GLY A 77 -1.69 -5.54 5.10
N ASP A 78 -2.70 -6.13 4.47
CA ASP A 78 -3.84 -5.39 3.90
C ASP A 78 -4.99 -5.20 4.91
N ASN A 79 -4.76 -5.38 6.21
CA ASN A 79 -5.79 -5.26 7.23
C ASN A 79 -5.44 -4.20 8.26
N LEU A 80 -6.38 -3.30 8.53
CA LEU A 80 -6.33 -2.44 9.69
C LEU A 80 -6.91 -3.19 10.89
N THR A 81 -6.09 -3.40 11.91
CA THR A 81 -6.41 -4.23 13.07
C THR A 81 -6.50 -3.40 14.34
N LEU A 82 -7.64 -3.46 15.04
CA LEU A 82 -7.79 -2.98 16.40
C LEU A 82 -7.74 -4.16 17.36
N THR A 83 -6.96 -4.05 18.42
CA THR A 83 -6.96 -5.00 19.54
C THR A 83 -7.37 -4.30 20.83
N ALA A 84 -8.17 -5.00 21.64
CA ALA A 84 -8.50 -4.58 22.99
C ALA A 84 -8.32 -5.77 23.92
N ASN A 85 -7.70 -5.52 25.08
CA ASN A 85 -7.37 -6.55 26.05
C ASN A 85 -8.30 -6.44 27.25
N ARG A 86 -8.82 -7.58 27.68
CA ARG A 86 -9.72 -7.67 28.82
C ARG A 86 -8.96 -7.36 30.10
N SER A 87 -9.44 -6.39 30.85
CA SER A 87 -8.99 -6.13 32.22
C SER A 87 -9.68 -7.09 33.21
N PRO A 88 -9.21 -7.18 34.47
CA PRO A 88 -9.86 -8.01 35.50
C PRO A 88 -11.34 -7.67 35.75
N LEU A 89 -11.75 -6.41 35.49
CA LEU A 89 -13.14 -5.95 35.66
C LEU A 89 -13.98 -6.13 34.40
N GLY A 90 -13.37 -6.49 33.26
CA GLY A 90 -14.08 -6.70 32.00
C GLY A 90 -14.89 -7.98 32.03
N THR A 91 -16.12 -7.95 31.49
CA THR A 91 -16.94 -9.17 31.31
C THR A 91 -17.12 -9.48 29.83
N GLN A 92 -17.16 -10.78 29.50
CA GLN A 92 -17.42 -11.20 28.11
C GLN A 92 -18.83 -10.83 27.64
N ALA A 93 -19.82 -10.89 28.53
CA ALA A 93 -21.19 -10.56 28.18
C ALA A 93 -21.30 -9.11 27.67
N VAL A 94 -20.64 -8.17 28.35
CA VAL A 94 -20.65 -6.75 27.98
C VAL A 94 -20.00 -6.52 26.62
N ILE A 95 -18.82 -7.10 26.33
CA ILE A 95 -18.18 -6.88 25.02
C ILE A 95 -18.95 -7.53 23.88
N LYS A 96 -19.55 -8.70 24.11
CA LYS A 96 -20.37 -9.37 23.11
C LYS A 96 -21.65 -8.58 22.82
N GLN A 97 -22.28 -8.04 23.86
CA GLN A 97 -23.46 -7.18 23.71
C GLN A 97 -23.10 -5.87 23.01
N TRP A 98 -21.98 -5.23 23.38
CA TRP A 98 -21.48 -4.05 22.69
C TRP A 98 -21.26 -4.33 21.21
N LEU A 99 -20.61 -5.45 20.87
CA LEU A 99 -20.35 -5.83 19.48
C LEU A 99 -21.64 -6.10 18.70
N GLN A 100 -22.66 -6.71 19.32
CA GLN A 100 -23.98 -6.89 18.71
C GLN A 100 -24.66 -5.57 18.35
N GLN A 101 -24.31 -4.45 19.00
CA GLN A 101 -24.81 -3.12 18.65
C GLN A 101 -24.01 -2.48 17.50
N GLN A 102 -22.82 -3.01 17.18
CA GLN A 102 -21.95 -2.52 16.11
C GLN A 102 -22.06 -3.40 14.86
N ASN A 103 -23.23 -3.38 14.20
CA ASN A 103 -23.51 -4.22 13.02
C ASN A 103 -22.42 -4.17 11.94
N ALA A 104 -21.79 -3.00 11.73
CA ALA A 104 -20.72 -2.82 10.75
C ALA A 104 -19.41 -3.55 11.11
N LEU A 105 -19.14 -3.79 12.40
CA LEU A 105 -17.89 -4.40 12.88
C LEU A 105 -18.02 -5.90 13.12
N THR A 106 -19.22 -6.40 13.40
CA THR A 106 -19.48 -7.82 13.71
C THR A 106 -18.84 -8.80 12.73
N PRO A 107 -18.91 -8.61 11.39
CA PRO A 107 -18.30 -9.54 10.43
C PRO A 107 -16.77 -9.61 10.51
N PHE A 108 -16.15 -8.56 11.05
CA PHE A 108 -14.70 -8.36 11.10
C PHE A 108 -14.13 -8.61 12.49
N SER A 109 -14.97 -8.99 13.45
CA SER A 109 -14.63 -9.03 14.86
C SER A 109 -14.51 -10.45 15.38
N THR A 110 -13.52 -10.70 16.22
CA THR A 110 -13.33 -11.95 16.95
C THR A 110 -13.15 -11.62 18.42
N VAL A 111 -13.94 -12.28 19.28
CA VAL A 111 -13.85 -12.14 20.74
C VAL A 111 -13.38 -13.48 21.31
N THR A 112 -12.22 -13.47 21.96
CA THR A 112 -11.71 -14.59 22.76
C THR A 112 -12.04 -14.37 24.23
N ILE A 113 -11.43 -15.18 25.12
CA ILE A 113 -11.61 -14.99 26.57
C ILE A 113 -11.05 -13.67 27.08
N ASP A 114 -9.94 -13.22 26.51
CA ASP A 114 -9.15 -12.09 27.00
C ASP A 114 -8.93 -11.01 25.94
N THR A 115 -9.31 -11.23 24.69
CA THR A 115 -9.05 -10.27 23.60
C THR A 115 -10.27 -10.05 22.71
N LEU A 116 -10.47 -8.80 22.31
CA LEU A 116 -11.26 -8.43 21.15
C LEU A 116 -10.28 -8.05 20.04
N THR A 117 -10.50 -8.58 18.85
CA THR A 117 -9.77 -8.17 17.66
C THR A 117 -10.75 -7.83 16.55
N ILE A 118 -10.60 -6.65 15.95
CA ILE A 118 -11.38 -6.19 14.79
C ILE A 118 -10.41 -6.02 13.63
N ARG A 119 -10.61 -6.75 12.52
CA ARG A 119 -9.74 -6.73 11.33
C ARG A 119 -10.51 -6.24 10.12
N ILE A 120 -10.30 -4.98 9.75
CA ILE A 120 -10.94 -4.37 8.59
C ILE A 120 -10.04 -4.58 7.37
N PRO A 121 -10.47 -5.36 6.36
CA PRO A 121 -9.71 -5.49 5.12
C PRO A 121 -9.75 -4.18 4.34
N LEU A 122 -8.60 -3.77 3.82
CA LEU A 122 -8.41 -2.58 3.01
C LEU A 122 -8.35 -3.00 1.53
N SER A 123 -8.86 -2.14 0.65
CA SER A 123 -8.92 -2.48 -0.78
C SER A 123 -8.63 -1.31 -1.71
N ALA A 124 -8.67 -0.05 -1.22
CA ALA A 124 -8.32 1.08 -2.06
C ALA A 124 -6.80 1.18 -2.20
N THR A 125 -6.36 0.99 -3.43
CA THR A 125 -4.99 1.23 -3.84
C THR A 125 -4.87 2.61 -4.50
N LEU A 126 -3.64 2.99 -4.87
CA LEU A 126 -3.40 4.18 -5.67
C LEU A 126 -3.60 3.95 -7.18
N SER A 127 -4.39 2.94 -7.57
CA SER A 127 -4.68 2.61 -8.98
C SER A 127 -5.20 3.78 -9.83
N ALA A 128 -5.91 4.74 -9.24
CA ALA A 128 -6.33 5.98 -9.92
C ALA A 128 -5.14 6.84 -10.40
N TRP A 129 -3.97 6.70 -9.77
CA TRP A 129 -2.74 7.41 -10.09
C TRP A 129 -1.83 6.64 -11.05
N ARG A 130 -2.22 5.44 -11.49
CA ARG A 130 -1.40 4.60 -12.37
C ARG A 130 -0.97 5.34 -13.64
N ASP A 131 -1.87 6.13 -14.21
CA ASP A 131 -1.64 6.83 -15.48
C ASP A 131 -1.33 8.33 -15.28
N THR A 132 -1.03 8.76 -14.05
CA THR A 132 -0.65 10.13 -13.71
C THR A 132 0.62 10.12 -12.87
N ILE A 133 1.72 10.66 -13.40
CA ILE A 133 2.98 10.78 -12.67
C ILE A 133 3.14 12.22 -12.16
N MET A 134 3.40 12.39 -10.86
CA MET A 134 3.56 13.71 -10.26
C MET A 134 5.05 14.06 -10.09
N PRO A 135 5.46 15.32 -10.28
CA PRO A 135 6.85 15.73 -10.05
C PRO A 135 7.17 15.66 -8.55
N VAL A 136 8.30 15.04 -8.21
CA VAL A 136 8.70 14.80 -6.82
C VAL A 136 9.05 16.11 -6.09
N GLY A 137 9.90 16.96 -6.67
CA GLY A 137 10.52 18.12 -6.02
C GLY A 137 9.61 18.98 -5.14
N GLN A 138 8.91 19.96 -5.71
CA GLN A 138 8.09 20.87 -4.91
C GLN A 138 6.91 20.18 -4.19
N SER A 139 6.45 19.03 -4.70
CA SER A 139 5.32 18.30 -4.13
C SER A 139 5.67 17.72 -2.75
N THR A 140 6.85 17.11 -2.61
CA THR A 140 7.27 16.50 -1.34
C THR A 140 7.78 17.53 -0.35
N THR A 141 8.41 18.63 -0.78
CA THR A 141 8.78 19.73 0.14
C THR A 141 7.54 20.35 0.80
N ARG A 142 6.51 20.69 0.02
CA ARG A 142 5.25 21.24 0.56
C ARG A 142 4.56 20.27 1.51
N LEU A 143 4.65 18.96 1.22
CA LEU A 143 4.11 17.91 2.06
C LEU A 143 4.82 17.86 3.42
N PHE A 144 6.16 17.86 3.43
CA PHE A 144 6.94 17.84 4.66
C PHE A 144 6.73 19.10 5.51
N ASP A 145 6.66 20.27 4.87
CA ASP A 145 6.36 21.53 5.55
C ASP A 145 4.96 21.50 6.17
N ALA A 146 3.96 21.00 5.45
CA ALA A 146 2.60 20.85 5.97
C ALA A 146 2.54 19.89 7.17
N GLN A 147 3.22 18.73 7.08
CA GLN A 147 3.27 17.74 8.16
C GLN A 147 3.98 18.30 9.40
N THR A 148 5.10 19.00 9.20
CA THR A 148 5.86 19.65 10.28
C THR A 148 5.05 20.77 10.92
N THR A 149 4.33 21.57 10.14
CA THR A 149 3.43 22.62 10.64
C THR A 149 2.29 22.04 11.47
N LEU A 150 1.77 20.87 11.11
CA LEU A 150 0.80 20.11 11.90
C LEU A 150 1.42 19.45 13.16
N GLY A 151 2.72 19.66 13.42
CA GLY A 151 3.41 19.16 14.59
C GLY A 151 3.81 17.69 14.53
N TRP A 152 3.89 17.10 13.33
CA TRP A 152 4.46 15.77 13.14
C TRP A 152 5.98 15.85 13.05
N THR A 153 6.66 14.87 13.64
CA THR A 153 8.11 14.74 13.46
C THR A 153 8.37 13.89 12.23
N VAL A 154 8.96 14.47 11.18
CA VAL A 154 9.41 13.76 9.97
C VAL A 154 10.79 13.15 10.23
N ARG A 155 10.94 11.84 9.96
CA ARG A 155 12.19 11.08 10.16
C ARG A 155 12.44 10.10 9.01
N ASP A 156 13.65 9.55 8.98
CA ASP A 156 14.03 8.41 8.14
C ASP A 156 13.70 8.63 6.65
N VAL A 157 13.97 9.83 6.15
CA VAL A 157 13.70 10.20 4.76
C VAL A 157 14.70 9.48 3.84
N ILE A 158 14.19 8.57 3.01
CA ILE A 158 14.97 7.76 2.07
C ILE A 158 14.52 8.10 0.66
N HIS A 159 15.48 8.36 -0.22
CA HIS A 159 15.26 8.60 -1.64
C HIS A 159 15.77 7.39 -2.43
N THR A 160 14.93 6.89 -3.32
CA THR A 160 15.27 5.78 -4.23
C THR A 160 14.96 6.22 -5.65
N ASP A 161 16.01 6.46 -6.42
CA ASP A 161 15.89 6.82 -7.82
C ASP A 161 15.79 5.57 -8.70
N HIS A 162 14.84 5.60 -9.61
CA HIS A 162 14.70 4.65 -10.70
C HIS A 162 14.88 5.37 -12.03
N ARG A 163 14.94 4.59 -13.12
CA ARG A 163 15.21 5.11 -14.46
C ARG A 163 14.26 6.25 -14.90
N VAL A 164 12.98 6.18 -14.51
CA VAL A 164 11.95 7.16 -14.91
C VAL A 164 11.10 7.68 -13.74
N SER A 165 11.44 7.30 -12.50
CA SER A 165 10.65 7.65 -11.32
C SER A 165 11.53 7.72 -10.08
N THR A 166 11.20 8.57 -9.12
CA THR A 166 11.83 8.60 -7.81
C THR A 166 10.79 8.28 -6.74
N SER A 167 11.17 7.40 -5.82
CA SER A 167 10.38 7.07 -4.64
C SER A 167 10.99 7.72 -3.41
N ILE A 168 10.18 8.41 -2.62
CA ILE A 168 10.57 8.98 -1.33
C ILE A 168 9.77 8.27 -0.24
N GLN A 169 10.47 7.72 0.75
CA GLN A 169 9.88 7.08 1.92
C GLN A 169 10.26 7.87 3.17
N TRP A 170 9.35 8.00 4.12
CA TRP A 170 9.61 8.68 5.39
C TRP A 170 8.68 8.18 6.49
N SER A 171 9.07 8.44 7.73
CA SER A 171 8.30 8.12 8.92
C SER A 171 7.77 9.39 9.57
N LEU A 172 6.54 9.34 10.09
CA LEU A 172 5.96 10.38 10.94
C LEU A 172 5.72 9.83 12.34
N THR A 173 6.11 10.61 13.34
CA THR A 173 5.79 10.32 14.75
C THR A 173 5.18 11.51 15.46
N LYS A 174 4.16 11.26 16.30
CA LYS A 174 3.50 12.26 17.15
C LYS A 174 2.70 11.59 18.26
N THR A 175 2.59 12.23 19.42
CA THR A 175 1.51 11.93 20.37
C THR A 175 0.24 12.64 19.89
N ALA A 176 -0.59 11.94 19.13
CA ALA A 176 -1.70 12.51 18.35
C ALA A 176 -3.07 12.17 18.94
N MET A 177 -4.03 13.06 18.75
CA MET A 177 -5.47 12.75 18.86
C MET A 177 -6.00 12.25 17.52
N LEU A 178 -7.20 11.65 17.50
CA LEU A 178 -7.86 11.27 16.24
C LEU A 178 -8.11 12.46 15.32
N THR A 179 -8.29 13.67 15.87
CA THR A 179 -8.40 14.91 15.11
C THR A 179 -7.11 15.28 14.39
N ASP A 180 -5.95 15.08 15.01
CA ASP A 180 -4.65 15.28 14.35
C ASP A 180 -4.52 14.35 13.14
N ILE A 181 -4.89 13.08 13.30
CA ILE A 181 -4.89 12.08 12.21
C ILE A 181 -5.87 12.50 11.12
N ALA A 182 -7.06 12.99 11.48
CA ALA A 182 -8.04 13.49 10.53
C ALA A 182 -7.51 14.69 9.71
N THR A 183 -6.73 15.59 10.32
CA THR A 183 -6.09 16.69 9.58
C THR A 183 -5.01 16.20 8.61
N LEU A 184 -4.29 15.13 8.96
CA LEU A 184 -3.27 14.51 8.09
C LEU A 184 -3.88 14.00 6.78
N ILE A 185 -5.12 13.51 6.80
CA ILE A 185 -5.85 13.05 5.60
C ILE A 185 -5.85 14.11 4.50
N ASN A 186 -6.03 15.39 4.85
CA ASN A 186 -6.07 16.49 3.89
C ASN A 186 -4.72 16.72 3.20
N THR A 187 -3.61 16.44 3.90
CA THR A 187 -2.27 16.58 3.32
C THR A 187 -1.97 15.48 2.30
N VAL A 188 -2.58 14.29 2.46
CA VAL A 188 -2.34 13.14 1.58
C VAL A 188 -3.40 12.91 0.52
N ALA A 189 -4.57 13.56 0.61
CA ALA A 189 -5.72 13.26 -0.24
C ALA A 189 -5.53 13.59 -1.74
N MET A 190 -4.60 14.48 -2.07
CA MET A 190 -4.39 15.01 -3.42
C MET A 190 -3.08 14.52 -4.07
N GLN A 191 -2.44 13.50 -3.49
CA GLN A 191 -1.14 12.99 -3.94
C GLN A 191 -1.13 11.45 -3.90
N PRO A 192 -0.33 10.77 -4.74
CA PRO A 192 -0.15 9.32 -4.73
C PRO A 192 0.71 8.88 -3.54
N ILE A 193 0.20 9.07 -2.33
CA ILE A 193 0.88 8.69 -1.10
C ILE A 193 0.31 7.38 -0.58
N SER A 194 1.19 6.43 -0.31
CA SER A 194 0.86 5.16 0.31
C SER A 194 1.32 5.10 1.76
N ILE A 195 0.69 4.21 2.53
CA ILE A 195 1.13 3.86 3.89
C ILE A 195 1.59 2.41 3.87
N SER A 196 2.81 2.16 4.36
CA SER A 196 3.35 0.80 4.53
C SER A 196 3.25 0.30 5.97
N SER A 197 3.21 1.21 6.95
CA SER A 197 3.03 0.88 8.35
C SER A 197 2.23 1.97 9.06
N LEU A 198 1.42 1.57 10.03
CA LEU A 198 0.70 2.47 10.92
C LEU A 198 0.49 1.76 12.24
N THR A 199 0.79 2.45 13.35
CA THR A 199 0.56 1.98 14.71
C THR A 199 0.09 3.15 15.56
N LEU A 200 -1.01 2.96 16.29
CA LEU A 200 -1.52 3.87 17.31
C LEU A 200 -1.59 3.09 18.62
N THR A 201 -0.77 3.49 19.59
CA THR A 201 -0.82 2.94 20.95
C THR A 201 -1.47 3.97 21.88
N PRO A 202 -2.57 3.65 22.58
CA PRO A 202 -3.20 4.57 23.53
C PRO A 202 -2.21 5.02 24.60
N THR A 203 -2.25 6.30 24.92
CA THR A 203 -1.44 6.93 25.97
C THR A 203 -2.34 7.64 26.98
N GLN A 204 -1.76 8.08 28.10
CA GLN A 204 -2.46 8.92 29.07
C GLN A 204 -2.19 10.40 28.76
N PRO A 205 -3.19 11.29 28.86
CA PRO A 205 -4.61 11.03 29.15
C PRO A 205 -5.36 10.38 27.97
N LEU A 206 -6.53 9.77 28.27
CA LEU A 206 -7.43 9.14 27.29
C LEU A 206 -7.66 10.02 26.06
N GLY A 207 -7.69 9.39 24.88
CA GLY A 207 -7.90 10.09 23.60
C GLY A 207 -6.61 10.52 22.88
N ARG A 208 -5.45 10.26 23.48
CA ARG A 208 -4.14 10.46 22.85
C ARG A 208 -3.47 9.13 22.53
N TYR A 209 -2.74 9.12 21.43
CA TYR A 209 -2.05 7.94 20.91
C TYR A 209 -0.60 8.27 20.63
N ALA A 210 0.32 7.42 21.03
CA ALA A 210 1.64 7.38 20.42
C ALA A 210 1.44 6.83 19.01
N THR A 211 1.58 7.69 18.01
CA THR A 211 1.33 7.37 16.61
C THR A 211 2.63 7.33 15.84
N GLU A 212 2.81 6.23 15.12
CA GLU A 212 3.91 5.99 14.21
C GLU A 212 3.33 5.53 12.88
N LEU A 213 3.81 6.10 11.77
CA LEU A 213 3.39 5.70 10.44
C LEU A 213 4.52 5.89 9.44
N SER A 214 4.59 5.00 8.44
CA SER A 214 5.54 5.07 7.33
C SER A 214 4.80 5.36 6.04
N LEU A 215 5.19 6.45 5.38
CA LEU A 215 4.60 6.93 4.14
C LEU A 215 5.58 6.74 2.99
N ALA A 216 5.04 6.58 1.79
CA ALA A 216 5.81 6.61 0.56
C ALA A 216 5.11 7.41 -0.52
N PHE A 217 5.89 8.12 -1.32
CA PHE A 217 5.45 8.83 -2.51
C PHE A 217 6.33 8.36 -3.68
N THR A 218 5.72 8.01 -4.80
CA THR A 218 6.46 7.71 -6.04
C THR A 218 6.01 8.67 -7.12
N GLY A 219 6.96 9.33 -7.77
CA GLY A 219 6.70 10.33 -8.80
C GLY A 219 7.78 10.37 -9.87
N GLU A 220 7.73 11.37 -10.74
CA GLU A 220 8.67 11.57 -11.85
C GLU A 220 10.03 12.00 -11.30
N ASN A 221 11.09 11.39 -11.83
CA ASN A 221 12.46 11.80 -11.52
C ASN A 221 12.67 13.23 -12.08
N PRO A 222 13.18 14.19 -11.28
CA PRO A 222 13.50 15.54 -11.75
C PRO A 222 14.48 15.60 -12.92
#